data_AF-A0A1J5S6C7-F1
#
_entry.id   AF-A0A1J5S6C7-F1
#
_cell.length_a   1.000
_cell.length_b   1.000
_cell.length_c   1.000
_cell.angle_alpha   90.00
_cell.angle_beta   90.00
_cell.angle_gamma   90.00
#
_symmetry.space_group_name_H-M   'P 1'
#
loop_
_entity.id
_entity.type
_entity.pdbx_description
1 polymer ?
#
loop_
_entity_poly.entity_id
_entity_poly.type
_entity_poly.pdbx_seq_one_letter_code
_entity_poly.pdbx_strand_id
1 'polypeptide(L)'
;MLETREVAHIAQAGLSNPQYNQWVFAAPLRQDLFDEVDAVLAVHTMPFMAFDDINLRRLQVLASSYADFTQLELLVEDVRAVWPESPIGMQQEWAHLAALHEASGLRSYCALWMGQARLSEDVLDEFAGLQPPESSWWRLQTHKGHLVLAVLLPIIGGASLTAYRREMIDALENILARQDQPKQTIGVDFYPVRHAADYAELRKRITQI
;
A
#
# COMPACT_ATOMS: atom_id res chain seq x y z
N MET A 1 -29.83 9.63 9.88
CA MET A 1 -28.80 8.56 9.91
C MET A 1 -27.86 8.71 8.72
N LEU A 2 -28.30 8.49 7.48
CA LEU A 2 -27.51 8.78 6.28
C LEU A 2 -27.22 10.29 6.09
N GLU A 3 -28.17 11.16 6.43
CA GLU A 3 -27.96 12.64 6.39
C GLU A 3 -27.09 13.17 7.53
N THR A 4 -27.00 12.46 8.66
CA THR A 4 -26.35 12.95 9.89
C THR A 4 -24.95 12.38 10.11
N ARG A 5 -24.49 11.43 9.29
CA ARG A 5 -23.12 10.87 9.34
C ARG A 5 -22.72 10.24 10.69
N GLU A 6 -23.68 9.97 11.56
CA GLU A 6 -23.47 9.42 12.89
C GLU A 6 -23.95 7.97 12.98
N VAL A 7 -23.18 7.15 13.72
CA VAL A 7 -23.61 5.84 14.22
C VAL A 7 -24.80 6.09 15.14
N ALA A 8 -25.95 5.52 14.82
CA ALA A 8 -27.16 5.74 15.59
C ALA A 8 -27.72 4.42 16.15
N HIS A 9 -28.15 4.52 17.39
CA HIS A 9 -28.84 3.47 18.09
C HIS A 9 -30.31 3.46 17.65
N ILE A 10 -30.65 2.62 16.66
CA ILE A 10 -32.00 2.59 16.06
C ILE A 10 -33.06 2.13 17.09
N ALA A 11 -32.67 1.33 18.09
CA ALA A 11 -33.60 0.75 19.05
C ALA A 11 -34.03 1.68 20.20
N GLN A 12 -33.36 2.81 20.46
CA GLN A 12 -33.76 3.72 21.56
C GLN A 12 -34.68 4.84 21.09
N ALA A 13 -34.51 5.32 19.85
CA ALA A 13 -35.28 6.46 19.34
C ALA A 13 -36.74 6.12 18.96
N GLY A 14 -37.10 4.82 18.90
CA GLY A 14 -38.37 4.34 18.35
C GLY A 14 -39.25 3.48 19.27
N LEU A 15 -38.93 3.36 20.56
CA LEU A 15 -39.62 2.45 21.50
C LEU A 15 -41.13 2.75 21.73
N SER A 16 -41.66 3.85 21.19
CA SER A 16 -43.08 4.22 21.33
C SER A 16 -43.95 3.85 20.13
N ASN A 17 -43.40 3.28 19.04
CA ASN A 17 -44.16 2.97 17.84
C ASN A 17 -44.05 1.46 17.47
N PRO A 18 -45.14 0.66 17.57
CA PRO A 18 -45.10 -0.80 17.40
C PRO A 18 -44.78 -1.29 15.98
N GLN A 19 -44.60 -0.38 15.01
CA GLN A 19 -44.29 -0.73 13.62
C GLN A 19 -42.80 -0.60 13.25
N TYR A 20 -41.89 -0.29 14.19
CA TYR A 20 -40.54 0.16 13.80
C TYR A 20 -39.36 -0.80 14.05
N ASN A 21 -38.65 -1.05 12.93
CA ASN A 21 -37.28 -1.51 12.70
C ASN A 21 -36.71 -2.72 13.46
N GLN A 22 -36.48 -3.79 12.72
CA GLN A 22 -35.84 -5.04 13.14
C GLN A 22 -34.30 -4.96 13.20
N TRP A 23 -33.73 -3.76 13.26
CA TRP A 23 -32.27 -3.55 13.19
C TRP A 23 -31.78 -2.98 14.52
N VAL A 24 -30.83 -3.68 15.11
CA VAL A 24 -30.31 -3.49 16.48
C VAL A 24 -29.10 -2.54 16.49
N PHE A 25 -28.35 -2.48 15.39
CA PHE A 25 -27.19 -1.60 15.21
C PHE A 25 -26.99 -1.29 13.73
N ALA A 26 -26.61 -0.06 13.40
CA ALA A 26 -26.08 0.26 12.08
C ALA A 26 -24.90 1.23 12.16
N ALA A 27 -23.81 0.91 11.45
CA ALA A 27 -22.64 1.77 11.33
C ALA A 27 -22.14 1.83 9.88
N PRO A 28 -21.72 3.01 9.38
CA PRO A 28 -21.05 3.10 8.10
C PRO A 28 -19.72 2.34 8.15
N LEU A 29 -19.43 1.57 7.10
CA LEU A 29 -18.19 0.81 6.96
C LEU A 29 -17.29 1.36 5.86
N ARG A 30 -17.85 2.07 4.87
CA ARG A 30 -17.09 2.65 3.76
C ARG A 30 -17.74 3.94 3.33
N GLN A 31 -16.92 4.92 2.99
CA GLN A 31 -17.31 6.20 2.44
C GLN A 31 -16.59 6.41 1.12
N ASP A 32 -17.28 6.98 0.13
CA ASP A 32 -16.69 7.36 -1.14
C ASP A 32 -15.89 8.67 -1.02
N LEU A 33 -15.28 9.09 -2.13
CA LEU A 33 -14.49 10.33 -2.23
C LEU A 33 -15.32 11.61 -2.04
N PHE A 34 -16.65 11.51 -2.05
CA PHE A 34 -17.59 12.61 -1.84
C PHE A 34 -18.27 12.54 -0.48
N ASP A 35 -17.76 11.71 0.43
CA ASP A 35 -18.25 11.57 1.80
C ASP A 35 -19.66 10.92 1.87
N GLU A 36 -20.07 10.19 0.82
CA GLU A 36 -21.28 9.36 0.78
C GLU A 36 -21.01 7.94 1.30
N VAL A 37 -21.99 7.36 2.00
CA VAL A 37 -21.85 6.04 2.62
C VAL A 37 -22.09 4.92 1.61
N ASP A 38 -21.01 4.30 1.14
CA ASP A 38 -21.01 3.18 0.18
C ASP A 38 -21.39 1.82 0.77
N ALA A 39 -21.15 1.64 2.07
CA ALA A 39 -21.43 0.38 2.75
C ALA A 39 -21.80 0.62 4.22
N VAL A 40 -22.77 -0.16 4.72
CA VAL A 40 -23.25 -0.10 6.10
C VAL A 40 -23.26 -1.51 6.69
N LEU A 41 -22.72 -1.65 7.91
CA LEU A 41 -22.97 -2.81 8.75
C LEU A 41 -24.33 -2.64 9.40
N ALA A 42 -25.32 -3.44 9.00
CA ALA A 42 -26.64 -3.49 9.65
C ALA A 42 -26.81 -4.82 10.38
N VAL A 43 -26.96 -4.76 11.71
CA VAL A 43 -27.17 -5.95 12.55
C VAL A 43 -28.66 -6.10 12.82
N HIS A 44 -29.25 -7.19 12.33
CA HIS A 44 -30.67 -7.50 12.50
C HIS A 44 -30.96 -8.16 13.85
N THR A 45 -30.09 -9.09 14.27
CA THR A 45 -30.26 -9.83 15.53
C THR A 45 -28.95 -9.92 16.27
N MET A 46 -28.99 -9.65 17.58
CA MET A 46 -27.87 -9.83 18.51
C MET A 46 -28.36 -10.65 19.70
N PRO A 47 -27.57 -11.62 20.22
CA PRO A 47 -27.92 -12.32 21.45
C PRO A 47 -28.15 -11.31 22.59
N PHE A 48 -29.17 -11.55 23.43
CA PHE A 48 -29.56 -10.62 24.50
C PHE A 48 -28.38 -10.18 25.39
N MET A 49 -27.47 -11.11 25.71
CA MET A 49 -26.28 -10.82 26.53
C MET A 49 -25.17 -10.03 25.81
N ALA A 50 -25.23 -9.94 24.49
CA ALA A 50 -24.30 -9.14 23.69
C ALA A 50 -24.86 -7.74 23.38
N PHE A 51 -26.17 -7.51 23.64
CA PHE A 51 -26.82 -6.22 23.45
C PHE A 51 -26.61 -5.33 24.69
N ASP A 52 -25.37 -4.88 24.85
CA ASP A 52 -24.99 -3.90 25.86
C ASP A 52 -24.12 -2.79 25.24
N ASP A 53 -24.07 -1.64 25.91
CA ASP A 53 -23.36 -0.45 25.43
C ASP A 53 -21.86 -0.70 25.19
N ILE A 54 -21.24 -1.63 25.92
CA ILE A 54 -19.81 -1.93 25.80
C ILE A 54 -19.57 -2.72 24.50
N ASN A 55 -20.38 -3.72 24.22
CA ASN A 55 -20.28 -4.55 23.02
C ASN A 55 -20.64 -3.78 21.75
N LEU A 56 -21.64 -2.90 21.83
CA LEU A 56 -21.98 -1.98 20.73
C LEU A 56 -20.86 -0.97 20.45
N ARG A 57 -20.26 -0.40 21.51
CA ARG A 57 -19.10 0.49 21.36
C ARG A 57 -17.87 -0.22 20.81
N ARG A 58 -17.65 -1.50 21.17
CA ARG A 58 -16.59 -2.33 20.58
C ARG A 58 -16.83 -2.58 19.09
N LEU A 59 -18.06 -2.91 18.69
CA LEU A 59 -18.42 -3.04 17.28
C LEU A 59 -18.22 -1.74 16.51
N GLN A 60 -18.53 -0.59 17.12
CA GLN A 60 -18.24 0.71 16.55
C GLN A 60 -16.75 0.94 16.34
N VAL A 61 -15.90 0.65 17.35
CA VAL A 61 -14.43 0.79 17.21
C VAL A 61 -13.88 -0.11 16.10
N LEU A 62 -14.35 -1.36 16.01
CA LEU A 62 -13.95 -2.28 14.95
C LEU A 62 -14.42 -1.81 13.57
N ALA A 63 -15.66 -1.31 13.47
CA ALA A 63 -16.22 -0.76 12.23
C ALA A 63 -15.47 0.49 11.77
N SER A 64 -15.16 1.42 12.68
CA SER A 64 -14.37 2.62 12.37
C SER A 64 -12.93 2.27 11.97
N SER A 65 -12.28 1.36 12.71
CA SER A 65 -10.94 0.89 12.33
C SER A 65 -10.94 0.22 10.96
N TYR A 66 -12.00 -0.52 10.59
CA TYR A 66 -12.11 -1.15 9.28
C TYR A 66 -12.45 -0.13 8.17
N ALA A 67 -13.23 0.90 8.48
CA ALA A 67 -13.52 2.00 7.56
C ALA A 67 -12.24 2.75 7.13
N ASP A 68 -11.35 3.02 8.09
CA ASP A 68 -10.03 3.61 7.83
C ASP A 68 -9.19 2.72 6.88
N PHE A 69 -9.35 1.39 6.95
CA PHE A 69 -8.69 0.46 6.02
C PHE A 69 -9.36 0.39 4.65
N THR A 70 -10.69 0.53 4.54
CA THR A 70 -11.40 0.44 3.26
C THR A 70 -11.12 1.59 2.30
N GLN A 71 -10.87 2.81 2.79
CA GLN A 71 -10.43 3.92 1.94
C GLN A 71 -9.02 3.67 1.37
N LEU A 72 -8.16 2.96 2.10
CA LEU A 72 -6.87 2.48 1.61
C LEU A 72 -7.00 1.28 0.67
N GLU A 73 -7.98 0.39 0.88
CA GLU A 73 -8.19 -0.77 -0.01
C GLU A 73 -8.73 -0.40 -1.39
N LEU A 74 -9.60 0.61 -1.52
CA LEU A 74 -10.09 1.07 -2.83
C LEU A 74 -8.97 1.57 -3.74
N LEU A 75 -7.95 2.22 -3.18
CA LEU A 75 -6.78 2.69 -3.95
C LEU A 75 -5.86 1.54 -4.38
N VAL A 76 -5.90 0.42 -3.64
CA VAL A 76 -4.97 -0.70 -3.80
C VAL A 76 -5.52 -1.79 -4.71
N GLU A 77 -6.84 -1.86 -4.93
CA GLU A 77 -7.49 -2.95 -5.68
C GLU A 77 -6.85 -3.16 -7.08
N ASP A 78 -6.71 -2.10 -7.86
CA ASP A 78 -6.11 -2.17 -9.20
C ASP A 78 -4.64 -2.61 -9.17
N VAL A 79 -3.87 -2.08 -8.20
CA VAL A 79 -2.45 -2.43 -8.03
C VAL A 79 -2.29 -3.88 -7.59
N ARG A 80 -3.14 -4.35 -6.66
CA ARG A 80 -3.15 -5.72 -6.15
C ARG A 80 -3.59 -6.72 -7.22
N ALA A 81 -4.56 -6.37 -8.05
CA ALA A 81 -4.99 -7.21 -9.18
C ALA A 81 -3.86 -7.43 -10.20
N VAL A 82 -2.99 -6.43 -10.37
CA VAL A 82 -1.84 -6.50 -11.29
C VAL A 82 -0.75 -7.44 -10.81
N TRP A 83 -0.41 -7.45 -9.52
CA TRP A 83 0.61 -8.36 -8.96
C TRP A 83 0.23 -8.82 -7.56
N PRO A 84 -0.66 -9.82 -7.43
CA PRO A 84 -1.16 -10.25 -6.11
C PRO A 84 -0.08 -10.80 -5.18
N GLU A 85 0.96 -11.41 -5.76
CA GLU A 85 2.04 -12.07 -5.02
C GLU A 85 3.13 -11.12 -4.53
N SER A 86 3.09 -9.83 -4.89
CA SER A 86 4.06 -8.86 -4.40
C SER A 86 3.86 -8.53 -2.91
N PRO A 87 4.87 -7.98 -2.21
CA PRO A 87 4.72 -7.57 -0.82
C PRO A 87 3.57 -6.57 -0.65
N ILE A 88 2.71 -6.80 0.35
CA ILE A 88 1.53 -5.96 0.63
C ILE A 88 1.93 -4.48 0.80
N GLY A 89 3.01 -4.20 1.54
CA GLY A 89 3.49 -2.83 1.72
C GLY A 89 3.90 -2.16 0.42
N MET A 90 4.41 -2.92 -0.56
CA MET A 90 4.75 -2.39 -1.88
C MET A 90 3.48 -2.00 -2.67
N GLN A 91 2.43 -2.82 -2.59
CA GLN A 91 1.15 -2.54 -3.24
C GLN A 91 0.53 -1.26 -2.67
N GLN A 92 0.54 -1.14 -1.34
CA GLN A 92 -0.01 0.01 -0.62
C GLN A 92 0.74 1.31 -0.95
N GLU A 93 2.07 1.28 -0.87
CA GLU A 93 2.89 2.45 -1.17
C GLU A 93 2.76 2.87 -2.65
N TRP A 94 2.71 1.89 -3.57
CA TRP A 94 2.51 2.20 -4.99
C TRP A 94 1.16 2.87 -5.25
N ALA A 95 0.08 2.33 -4.68
CA ALA A 95 -1.25 2.90 -4.78
C ALA A 95 -1.31 4.33 -4.23
N HIS A 96 -0.68 4.55 -3.06
CA HIS A 96 -0.62 5.86 -2.43
C HIS A 96 0.12 6.88 -3.32
N LEU A 97 1.29 6.52 -3.85
CA LEU A 97 2.08 7.41 -4.72
C LEU A 97 1.41 7.65 -6.08
N ALA A 98 0.69 6.66 -6.62
CA ALA A 98 -0.11 6.80 -7.83
C ALA A 98 -1.27 7.78 -7.62
N ALA A 99 -2.02 7.65 -6.51
CA ALA A 99 -3.08 8.59 -6.15
C ALA A 99 -2.53 10.01 -5.92
N LEU A 100 -1.37 10.14 -5.28
CA LEU A 100 -0.69 11.42 -5.11
C LEU A 100 -0.31 12.03 -6.47
N HIS A 101 0.16 11.22 -7.42
CA HIS A 101 0.46 11.67 -8.77
C HIS A 101 -0.80 12.21 -9.47
N GLU A 102 -1.92 11.50 -9.38
CA GLU A 102 -3.19 11.93 -9.96
C GLU A 102 -3.67 13.26 -9.35
N ALA A 103 -3.61 13.39 -8.02
CA ALA A 103 -4.10 14.55 -7.31
C ALA A 103 -3.23 15.81 -7.47
N SER A 104 -1.90 15.67 -7.62
CA SER A 104 -0.95 16.79 -7.52
C SER A 104 0.01 16.94 -8.70
N GLY A 105 0.09 15.95 -9.59
CA GLY A 105 1.08 15.89 -10.67
C GLY A 105 2.53 15.63 -10.19
N LEU A 106 2.75 15.43 -8.88
CA LEU A 106 4.05 15.08 -8.33
C LEU A 106 4.50 13.71 -8.86
N ARG A 107 5.80 13.57 -9.14
CA ARG A 107 6.34 12.36 -9.78
C ARG A 107 7.13 11.53 -8.78
N SER A 108 6.82 10.25 -8.71
CA SER A 108 7.55 9.25 -7.94
C SER A 108 8.07 8.17 -8.88
N TYR A 109 9.13 7.47 -8.48
CA TYR A 109 9.75 6.41 -9.29
C TYR A 109 10.08 5.18 -8.44
N CYS A 110 9.97 4.00 -9.04
CA CYS A 110 10.55 2.77 -8.52
C CYS A 110 11.89 2.51 -9.22
N ALA A 111 12.98 2.45 -8.46
CA ALA A 111 14.28 2.01 -8.92
C ALA A 111 14.41 0.50 -8.72
N LEU A 112 14.57 -0.26 -9.81
CA LEU A 112 14.84 -1.69 -9.77
C LEU A 112 16.33 -1.94 -9.97
N TRP A 113 17.02 -2.31 -8.88
CA TRP A 113 18.45 -2.57 -8.85
C TRP A 113 18.77 -4.04 -9.08
N MET A 114 19.69 -4.31 -10.00
CA MET A 114 20.07 -5.64 -10.45
C MET A 114 21.58 -5.74 -10.69
N GLY A 115 22.19 -6.87 -10.34
CA GLY A 115 23.54 -7.21 -10.75
C GLY A 115 23.54 -8.09 -11.99
N GLN A 116 24.59 -8.02 -12.82
CA GLN A 116 24.81 -9.01 -13.87
C GLN A 116 25.06 -10.41 -13.27
N ALA A 117 25.77 -10.46 -12.15
CA ALA A 117 25.88 -11.63 -11.30
C ALA A 117 24.87 -11.54 -10.14
N ARG A 118 24.64 -12.67 -9.48
CA ARG A 118 23.70 -12.73 -8.36
C ARG A 118 24.22 -11.87 -7.20
N LEU A 119 23.41 -10.94 -6.73
CA LEU A 119 23.66 -10.19 -5.50
C LEU A 119 23.26 -11.07 -4.30
N SER A 120 24.10 -11.09 -3.26
CA SER A 120 23.78 -11.78 -2.00
C SER A 120 22.76 -10.99 -1.19
N GLU A 121 22.12 -11.66 -0.23
CA GLU A 121 21.21 -10.98 0.71
C GLU A 121 21.93 -9.90 1.50
N ASP A 122 23.13 -10.18 2.01
CA ASP A 122 23.93 -9.23 2.79
C ASP A 122 24.30 -7.97 2.00
N VAL A 123 24.66 -8.11 0.71
CA VAL A 123 24.92 -6.96 -0.17
C VAL A 123 23.65 -6.12 -0.33
N LEU A 124 22.51 -6.77 -0.56
CA LEU A 124 21.24 -6.06 -0.76
C LEU A 124 20.74 -5.40 0.52
N ASP A 125 20.88 -6.02 1.69
CA ASP A 125 20.47 -5.45 2.96
C ASP A 125 21.36 -4.26 3.36
N GLU A 126 22.68 -4.36 3.15
CA GLU A 126 23.59 -3.22 3.36
C GLU A 126 23.25 -2.07 2.40
N PHE A 127 23.03 -2.38 1.12
CA PHE A 127 22.68 -1.38 0.11
C PHE A 127 21.31 -0.74 0.37
N ALA A 128 20.35 -1.52 0.86
CA ALA A 128 19.05 -1.04 1.27
C ALA A 128 19.12 -0.07 2.46
N GLY A 129 20.06 -0.28 3.38
CA GLY A 129 20.34 0.64 4.48
C GLY A 129 20.92 2.00 4.06
N LEU A 130 21.38 2.15 2.82
CA LEU A 130 21.90 3.41 2.27
C LEU A 130 20.86 4.21 1.48
N GLN A 131 19.64 3.69 1.32
CA GLN A 131 18.60 4.38 0.57
C GLN A 131 18.12 5.65 1.30
N PRO A 132 17.59 6.65 0.58
CA PRO A 132 17.07 7.87 1.18
C PRO A 132 16.04 7.56 2.29
N PRO A 133 16.01 8.31 3.40
CA PRO A 133 15.09 8.04 4.53
C PRO A 133 13.60 8.03 4.15
N GLU A 134 13.22 8.84 3.17
CA GLU A 134 11.86 8.93 2.62
C GLU A 134 11.50 7.75 1.70
N SER A 135 12.48 6.94 1.29
CA SER A 135 12.23 5.81 0.40
C SER A 135 11.78 4.55 1.15
N SER A 136 11.01 3.72 0.45
CA SER A 136 10.67 2.37 0.90
C SER A 136 11.29 1.35 -0.05
N TRP A 137 11.69 0.19 0.47
CA TRP A 137 12.36 -0.82 -0.35
C TRP A 137 11.91 -2.23 -0.02
N TRP A 138 12.01 -3.11 -1.03
CA TRP A 138 11.72 -4.52 -0.92
C TRP A 138 12.75 -5.34 -1.70
N ARG A 139 13.24 -6.41 -1.07
CA ARG A 139 13.93 -7.48 -1.79
C ARG A 139 12.88 -8.32 -2.52
N LEU A 140 13.07 -8.49 -3.81
CA LEU A 140 12.19 -9.28 -4.66
C LEU A 140 13.00 -10.40 -5.29
N GLN A 141 12.34 -11.54 -5.52
CA GLN A 141 12.94 -12.66 -6.22
C GLN A 141 12.47 -12.65 -7.67
N THR A 142 13.42 -12.73 -8.61
CA THR A 142 13.09 -12.84 -10.04
C THR A 142 12.67 -14.27 -10.38
N HIS A 143 12.12 -14.47 -11.58
CA HIS A 143 11.71 -15.81 -12.01
C HIS A 143 12.87 -16.82 -12.06
N LYS A 144 14.11 -16.34 -12.27
CA LYS A 144 15.33 -17.16 -12.22
C LYS A 144 15.88 -17.40 -10.81
N GLY A 145 15.19 -16.92 -9.78
CA GLY A 145 15.60 -17.08 -8.38
C GLY A 145 16.66 -16.08 -7.91
N HIS A 146 17.05 -15.11 -8.74
CA HIS A 146 17.97 -14.03 -8.35
C HIS A 146 17.25 -13.03 -7.45
N LEU A 147 18.00 -12.39 -6.56
CA LEU A 147 17.47 -11.31 -5.74
C LEU A 147 17.76 -9.96 -6.39
N VAL A 148 16.76 -9.09 -6.32
CA VAL A 148 16.82 -7.71 -6.80
C VAL A 148 16.23 -6.81 -5.72
N LEU A 149 16.61 -5.53 -5.74
CA LEU A 149 16.07 -4.54 -4.80
C LEU A 149 15.19 -3.55 -5.56
N ALA A 150 13.91 -3.48 -5.19
CA ALA A 150 13.02 -2.42 -5.63
C ALA A 150 12.99 -1.32 -4.57
N VAL A 151 13.23 -0.08 -4.98
CA VAL A 151 13.22 1.10 -4.10
C VAL A 151 12.20 2.10 -4.63
N LEU A 152 11.15 2.40 -3.87
CA LEU A 152 10.21 3.47 -4.16
C LEU A 152 10.76 4.79 -3.64
N LEU A 153 10.95 5.72 -4.57
CA LEU A 153 11.44 7.08 -4.38
C LEU A 153 10.25 8.04 -4.50
N PRO A 154 9.72 8.56 -3.37
CA PRO A 154 8.61 9.49 -3.42
C PRO A 154 9.07 10.86 -3.95
N ILE A 155 8.23 11.50 -4.77
CA ILE A 155 8.31 12.93 -5.12
C ILE A 155 9.74 13.34 -5.55
N ILE A 156 10.26 12.70 -6.59
CA ILE A 156 11.62 12.91 -7.09
C ILE A 156 11.64 13.45 -8.52
N GLY A 157 12.43 14.52 -8.73
CA GLY A 157 12.65 15.15 -10.04
C GLY A 157 13.77 14.50 -10.86
N GLY A 158 13.79 14.76 -12.17
CA GLY A 158 14.76 14.11 -13.08
C GLY A 158 16.24 14.38 -12.78
N ALA A 159 16.57 15.60 -12.32
CA ALA A 159 17.94 15.93 -11.89
C ALA A 159 18.34 15.13 -10.64
N SER A 160 17.46 15.05 -9.64
CA SER A 160 17.66 14.26 -8.42
C SER A 160 17.73 12.76 -8.72
N LEU A 161 16.94 12.26 -9.67
CA LEU A 161 16.97 10.86 -10.10
C LEU A 161 18.31 10.48 -10.76
N THR A 162 18.88 11.41 -11.54
CA THR A 162 20.20 11.22 -12.16
C THR A 162 21.32 11.21 -11.11
N ALA A 163 21.26 12.12 -10.14
CA ALA A 163 22.20 12.15 -9.01
C ALA A 163 22.11 10.88 -8.17
N TYR A 164 20.89 10.49 -7.78
CA TYR A 164 20.59 9.24 -7.07
C TYR A 164 21.18 8.03 -7.79
N ARG A 165 20.96 7.89 -9.12
CA ARG A 165 21.53 6.78 -9.91
C ARG A 165 23.04 6.69 -9.73
N ARG A 166 23.75 7.81 -9.91
CA ARG A 166 25.21 7.83 -9.84
C ARG A 166 25.71 7.48 -8.44
N GLU A 167 25.18 8.16 -7.43
CA GLU A 167 25.59 7.97 -6.03
C GLU A 167 25.33 6.55 -5.54
N MET A 168 24.20 5.95 -5.92
CA MET A 168 23.86 4.60 -5.53
C MET A 168 24.60 3.52 -6.31
N ILE A 169 24.98 3.77 -7.58
CA ILE A 169 25.92 2.89 -8.30
C ILE A 169 27.26 2.88 -7.57
N ASP A 170 27.82 4.05 -7.28
CA ASP A 170 29.10 4.16 -6.57
C ASP A 170 29.04 3.47 -5.19
N ALA A 171 27.93 3.63 -4.46
CA ALA A 171 27.71 2.96 -3.19
C ALA A 171 27.67 1.43 -3.31
N LEU A 172 26.94 0.89 -4.29
CA LEU A 172 26.84 -0.56 -4.49
C LEU A 172 28.15 -1.16 -4.98
N GLU A 173 28.90 -0.47 -5.84
CA GLU A 173 30.26 -0.89 -6.24
C GLU A 173 31.20 -0.97 -5.03
N ASN A 174 31.12 0.01 -4.12
CA ASN A 174 31.91 0.01 -2.89
C ASN A 174 31.52 -1.11 -1.92
N ILE A 175 30.23 -1.48 -1.85
CA ILE A 175 29.78 -2.64 -1.06
C ILE A 175 30.35 -3.93 -1.67
N LEU A 176 30.21 -4.13 -2.98
CA LEU A 176 30.71 -5.31 -3.67
C LEU A 176 32.23 -5.48 -3.51
N ALA A 177 32.98 -4.37 -3.62
CA ALA A 177 34.43 -4.38 -3.43
C ALA A 177 34.84 -4.74 -2.00
N ARG A 178 34.08 -4.33 -0.98
CA ARG A 178 34.34 -4.67 0.43
C ARG A 178 34.01 -6.12 0.77
N GLN A 179 33.01 -6.71 0.12
CA GLN A 179 32.58 -8.08 0.35
C GLN A 179 33.30 -9.12 -0.55
N ASP A 180 34.41 -8.73 -1.18
CA ASP A 180 35.22 -9.55 -2.10
C ASP A 180 34.38 -10.23 -3.21
N GLN A 181 33.30 -9.55 -3.64
CA GLN A 181 32.45 -10.01 -4.73
C GLN A 181 33.10 -9.65 -6.08
N PRO A 182 32.92 -10.48 -7.12
CA PRO A 182 33.46 -10.18 -8.44
C PRO A 182 32.90 -8.86 -8.96
N LYS A 183 33.77 -8.04 -9.56
CA LYS A 183 33.33 -6.84 -10.29
C LYS A 183 32.32 -7.24 -11.35
N GLN A 184 31.21 -6.54 -11.36
CA GLN A 184 30.07 -6.82 -12.23
C GLN A 184 29.39 -5.53 -12.62
N THR A 185 28.72 -5.53 -13.77
CA THR A 185 27.89 -4.40 -14.18
C THR A 185 26.63 -4.36 -13.31
N ILE A 186 26.36 -3.19 -12.73
CA ILE A 186 25.14 -2.89 -12.00
C ILE A 186 24.14 -2.24 -12.95
N GLY A 187 22.94 -2.79 -13.02
CA GLY A 187 21.81 -2.23 -13.74
C GLY A 187 20.83 -1.57 -12.77
N VAL A 188 20.30 -0.42 -13.18
CA VAL A 188 19.11 0.19 -12.54
C VAL A 188 18.14 0.68 -13.60
N ASP A 189 16.92 0.14 -13.52
CA ASP A 189 15.78 0.54 -14.34
C ASP A 189 14.84 1.40 -13.48
N PHE A 190 14.37 2.53 -14.02
CA PHE A 190 13.41 3.39 -13.32
C PHE A 190 12.02 3.24 -13.92
N TYR A 191 11.04 2.97 -13.07
CA TYR A 191 9.64 2.87 -13.43
C TYR A 191 8.90 4.05 -12.83
N PRO A 192 8.16 4.85 -13.61
CA PRO A 192 7.31 5.89 -13.04
C PRO A 192 6.21 5.24 -12.18
N VAL A 193 5.81 5.89 -11.09
CA VAL A 193 4.76 5.39 -10.19
C VAL A 193 3.55 6.29 -10.35
N ARG A 194 2.76 6.05 -11.40
CA ARG A 194 1.61 6.91 -11.74
C ARG A 194 0.29 6.16 -11.70
N HIS A 195 0.29 4.91 -12.16
CA HIS A 195 -0.91 4.07 -12.25
C HIS A 195 -0.56 2.60 -12.04
N ALA A 196 -1.57 1.75 -11.89
CA ALA A 196 -1.41 0.29 -11.83
C ALA A 196 -0.74 -0.31 -13.08
N ALA A 197 -0.90 0.33 -14.25
CA ALA A 197 -0.24 -0.10 -15.49
C ALA A 197 1.31 -0.01 -15.40
N ASP A 198 1.83 1.00 -14.71
CA ASP A 198 3.28 1.10 -14.50
C ASP A 198 3.79 -0.02 -13.57
N TYR A 199 2.96 -0.44 -12.61
CA TYR A 199 3.24 -1.59 -11.74
C TYR A 199 3.28 -2.91 -12.53
N ALA A 200 2.42 -3.03 -13.55
CA ALA A 200 2.39 -4.19 -14.44
C ALA A 200 3.69 -4.31 -15.25
N GLU A 201 4.24 -3.18 -15.72
CA GLU A 201 5.53 -3.19 -16.42
C GLU A 201 6.68 -3.57 -15.50
N LEU A 202 6.66 -3.14 -14.23
CA LEU A 202 7.63 -3.60 -13.23
C LEU A 202 7.54 -5.12 -13.00
N ARG A 203 6.33 -5.66 -12.80
CA ARG A 203 6.11 -7.12 -12.67
C ARG A 203 6.64 -7.88 -13.88
N LYS A 204 6.33 -7.39 -15.08
CA LYS A 204 6.77 -7.98 -16.34
C LYS A 204 8.29 -7.98 -16.44
N ARG A 205 8.97 -6.90 -16.04
CA ARG A 205 10.44 -6.87 -15.98
C ARG A 205 10.99 -7.95 -15.07
N ILE A 206 10.47 -8.06 -13.84
CA ILE A 206 10.90 -9.05 -12.84
C ILE A 206 10.72 -10.49 -13.33
N THR A 207 9.72 -10.71 -14.19
CA THR A 207 9.45 -12.02 -14.80
C THR A 207 10.43 -12.33 -15.94
N GLN A 208 11.00 -11.32 -16.60
CA GLN A 208 11.93 -11.50 -17.74
C GLN A 208 13.40 -11.69 -17.31
N ILE A 209 13.78 -11.14 -16.16
CA ILE A 209 15.16 -11.17 -15.64
C ILE A 209 15.44 -12.44 -14.84
#